data_AF-C3YJ76-F1
#
_entry.id   AF-C3YJ76-F1
#
_cell.length_a   1.000
_cell.length_b   1.000
_cell.length_c   1.000
_cell.angle_alpha   90.00
_cell.angle_beta   90.00
_cell.angle_gamma   90.00
#
_symmetry.space_group_name_H-M   'P 1'
#
loop_
_entity.id
_entity.type
_entity.pdbx_description
1 polymer ?
#
loop_
_entity_poly.entity_id
_entity_poly.type
_entity_poly.pdbx_seq_one_letter_code
_entity_poly.pdbx_strand_id
1 'polypeptide(L)'
;MLDNPDVFGFHGDQQRKPCVRCAVVGTGGVLKGSGKGQEIDGHDYVFRCRRSLNSNLNRTTMKVIHPDFIRYVFANYMNTSLSWRPTTGAMTAFLAIQLCDVVNIYGFGYDPRFPMHYYDNRAIPKQRADGEVKEGAHDYSEERRLWERLHEEKIIYWYTRQNQTST
;
A
#
# COMPACT_ATOMS: atom_id res chain seq x y z
N MET A 1 -27.84 3.97 -1.89
CA MET A 1 -26.52 4.62 -1.96
C MET A 1 -25.74 4.14 -0.76
N LEU A 2 -24.46 3.79 -0.88
CA LEU A 2 -23.65 3.64 0.32
C LEU A 2 -23.35 5.06 0.77
N ASP A 3 -24.03 5.52 1.83
CA ASP A 3 -23.77 6.80 2.46
C ASP A 3 -22.39 6.71 3.11
N ASN A 4 -21.36 6.95 2.30
CA ASN A 4 -20.00 7.03 2.81
C ASN A 4 -19.87 8.44 3.39
N PRO A 5 -19.77 8.60 4.73
CA PRO A 5 -19.71 9.92 5.34
C PRO A 5 -18.53 10.69 4.75
N ASP A 6 -18.73 12.00 4.56
CA ASP A 6 -17.69 12.88 4.06
C ASP A 6 -16.72 13.23 5.20
N VAL A 7 -15.86 12.28 5.53
CA VAL A 7 -14.91 12.38 6.64
C VAL A 7 -13.86 13.47 6.39
N PHE A 8 -13.61 13.81 5.13
CA PHE A 8 -12.66 14.84 4.72
C PHE A 8 -13.28 16.25 4.60
N GLY A 9 -14.62 16.35 4.61
CA GLY A 9 -15.33 17.62 4.46
C GLY A 9 -15.27 18.21 3.05
N PHE A 10 -15.11 17.39 2.01
CA PHE A 10 -15.06 17.86 0.62
C PHE A 10 -16.41 18.37 0.08
N HIS A 11 -17.51 18.09 0.75
CA HIS A 11 -18.87 18.39 0.32
C HIS A 11 -19.57 19.41 1.23
N GLY A 12 -18.82 20.08 2.13
CA GLY A 12 -19.25 21.29 2.83
C GLY A 12 -20.32 21.10 3.91
N ASP A 13 -21.01 19.96 3.93
CA ASP A 13 -22.14 19.70 4.83
C ASP A 13 -21.74 19.00 6.15
N GLN A 14 -20.50 18.54 6.28
CA GLN A 14 -19.98 17.87 7.49
C GLN A 14 -18.59 18.38 7.90
N GLN A 15 -18.38 18.58 9.21
CA GLN A 15 -17.06 18.89 9.77
C GLN A 15 -16.11 17.70 9.61
N ARG A 16 -14.90 17.96 9.10
CA ARG A 16 -13.82 16.97 9.00
C ARG A 16 -13.61 16.31 10.37
N LYS A 17 -13.45 14.97 10.40
CA LYS A 17 -13.10 14.28 11.65
C LYS A 17 -11.77 14.86 12.21
N PRO A 18 -11.65 15.02 13.54
CA PRO A 18 -10.42 15.53 14.15
C PRO A 18 -9.18 14.66 13.92
N CYS A 19 -9.38 13.36 13.66
CA CYS A 19 -8.32 12.40 13.37
C CYS A 19 -8.86 11.37 12.38
N VAL A 20 -8.19 11.21 11.25
CA VAL A 20 -8.53 10.27 10.18
C VAL A 20 -7.45 9.20 10.11
N ARG A 21 -7.82 7.97 10.46
CA ARG A 21 -6.93 6.80 10.46
C ARG A 21 -7.19 5.99 9.20
N CYS A 22 -6.13 5.77 8.41
CA CYS A 22 -6.23 5.09 7.14
C CYS A 22 -5.42 3.80 7.12
N ALA A 23 -5.99 2.76 6.52
CA ALA A 23 -5.27 1.55 6.14
C ALA A 23 -5.01 1.56 4.62
N VAL A 24 -3.78 1.29 4.22
CA VAL A 24 -3.41 1.06 2.82
C VAL A 24 -3.04 -0.40 2.67
N VAL A 25 -3.77 -1.10 1.81
CA VAL A 25 -3.66 -2.54 1.61
C VAL A 25 -3.06 -2.80 0.22
N GLY A 26 -1.78 -3.18 0.23
CA GLY A 26 -1.06 -3.74 -0.91
C GLY A 26 -1.47 -5.19 -1.16
N THR A 27 -0.86 -5.79 -2.18
CA THR A 27 -1.20 -7.15 -2.62
C THR A 27 -0.26 -8.22 -2.07
N GLY A 28 0.77 -7.86 -1.31
CA GLY A 28 1.83 -8.77 -0.86
C GLY A 28 1.31 -10.00 -0.11
N GLY A 29 1.88 -11.17 -0.41
CA GLY A 29 1.45 -12.45 0.17
C GLY A 29 1.62 -12.59 1.67
N VAL A 30 2.36 -11.70 2.33
CA VAL A 30 2.45 -11.65 3.81
C VAL A 30 1.08 -11.56 4.50
N LEU A 31 0.06 -11.05 3.79
CA LEU A 31 -1.32 -10.98 4.26
C LEU A 31 -2.07 -12.31 4.22
N LYS A 32 -1.57 -13.31 3.51
CA LYS A 32 -2.23 -14.62 3.42
C LYS A 32 -2.26 -15.28 4.79
N GLY A 33 -3.47 -15.49 5.32
CA GLY A 33 -3.66 -16.06 6.66
C GLY A 33 -3.06 -15.22 7.79
N SER A 34 -2.97 -13.89 7.64
CA SER A 34 -2.43 -13.01 8.68
C SER A 34 -3.43 -12.67 9.80
N GLY A 35 -4.73 -12.88 9.57
CA GLY A 35 -5.78 -12.49 10.51
C GLY A 35 -6.03 -10.97 10.62
N LYS A 36 -5.37 -10.15 9.81
CA LYS A 36 -5.44 -8.67 9.90
C LYS A 36 -6.74 -8.03 9.39
N GLY A 37 -7.73 -8.81 8.97
CA GLY A 37 -8.98 -8.30 8.40
C GLY A 37 -9.72 -7.33 9.33
N GLN A 38 -9.98 -7.75 10.57
CA GLN A 38 -10.70 -6.93 11.55
C GLN A 38 -9.95 -5.63 11.89
N GLU A 39 -8.63 -5.67 11.97
CA GLU A 39 -7.80 -4.49 12.23
C GLU A 39 -7.85 -3.51 11.05
N ILE A 40 -7.74 -4.02 9.81
CA ILE A 40 -7.82 -3.21 8.59
C ILE A 40 -9.20 -2.54 8.51
N ASP A 41 -10.27 -3.28 8.73
CA ASP A 41 -11.65 -2.78 8.60
C ASP A 41 -12.03 -1.81 9.75
N GLY A 42 -11.24 -1.74 10.82
CA GLY A 42 -11.40 -0.76 11.90
C GLY A 42 -10.88 0.64 11.60
N HIS A 43 -10.31 0.88 10.42
CA HIS A 43 -9.84 2.21 9.99
C HIS A 43 -10.97 3.05 9.38
N ASP A 44 -10.84 4.38 9.42
CA ASP A 44 -11.82 5.30 8.82
C ASP A 44 -11.87 5.16 7.29
N TYR A 45 -10.71 4.95 6.65
CA TYR A 45 -10.60 4.65 5.23
C TYR A 45 -9.67 3.48 4.96
N VAL A 46 -10.07 2.62 4.04
CA VAL A 46 -9.26 1.51 3.54
C VAL A 46 -8.98 1.70 2.06
N PHE A 47 -7.75 2.03 1.72
CA PHE A 47 -7.26 2.10 0.35
C PHE A 47 -6.81 0.71 -0.09
N ARG A 48 -7.33 0.21 -1.21
CA ARG A 48 -6.92 -1.10 -1.75
C ARG A 48 -6.29 -0.93 -3.13
N CYS A 49 -5.07 -1.44 -3.29
CA CYS A 49 -4.37 -1.42 -4.56
C CYS A 49 -4.82 -2.64 -5.39
N ARG A 50 -5.88 -2.49 -6.17
CA ARG A 50 -6.32 -3.55 -7.10
C ARG A 50 -5.82 -3.23 -8.50
N ARG A 51 -5.28 -4.22 -9.20
CA ARG A 51 -5.12 -4.15 -10.66
C ARG A 51 -6.48 -4.40 -11.32
N SER A 52 -7.40 -3.45 -11.18
CA SER A 52 -8.71 -3.51 -11.85
C SER A 52 -8.61 -2.81 -13.20
N LEU A 53 -8.47 -3.58 -14.27
CA LEU A 53 -8.99 -3.17 -15.57
C LEU A 53 -10.52 -3.33 -15.51
N ASN A 54 -11.19 -2.53 -14.69
CA ASN A 54 -12.66 -2.56 -14.63
C ASN A 54 -13.18 -1.82 -15.87
N SER A 55 -13.81 -2.54 -16.79
CA SER A 55 -14.60 -1.94 -17.88
C SER A 55 -15.85 -1.21 -17.36
N ASN A 56 -16.29 -1.52 -16.13
CA ASN A 56 -17.40 -0.85 -15.46
C ASN A 56 -16.87 0.28 -14.56
N LEU A 57 -16.65 1.45 -15.17
CA LEU A 57 -16.32 2.69 -14.47
C LEU A 57 -17.57 3.21 -13.74
N ASN A 58 -17.46 3.46 -12.44
CA ASN A 58 -18.46 4.21 -11.68
C ASN A 58 -17.80 5.27 -10.79
N ARG A 59 -18.62 6.13 -10.17
CA ARG A 59 -18.18 7.25 -9.33
C ARG A 59 -17.24 6.83 -8.18
N THR A 60 -17.38 5.62 -7.66
CA THR A 60 -16.57 5.14 -6.51
C THR A 60 -15.29 4.42 -6.94
N THR A 61 -15.22 3.93 -8.18
CA THR A 61 -14.06 3.18 -8.69
C THR A 61 -13.06 4.02 -9.48
N MET A 62 -13.46 5.17 -10.03
CA MET A 62 -12.55 6.02 -10.80
C MET A 62 -11.77 6.96 -9.86
N LYS A 63 -10.46 6.75 -9.77
CA LYS A 63 -9.53 7.60 -9.00
C LYS A 63 -8.40 8.02 -9.94
N VAL A 64 -8.15 9.32 -10.05
CA VAL A 64 -7.07 9.89 -10.85
C VAL A 64 -6.15 10.67 -9.93
N ILE A 65 -4.85 10.48 -10.10
CA ILE A 65 -3.81 11.21 -9.38
C ILE A 65 -3.13 12.14 -10.39
N HIS A 66 -2.88 13.39 -10.01
CA HIS A 66 -2.21 14.35 -10.87
C HIS A 66 -0.80 13.84 -11.26
N PRO A 67 -0.39 13.90 -12.54
CA PRO A 67 0.89 13.36 -12.98
C PRO A 67 2.10 14.00 -12.28
N ASP A 68 2.04 15.29 -11.93
CA ASP A 68 3.13 15.93 -11.18
C ASP A 68 3.31 15.37 -9.77
N PHE A 69 2.26 14.84 -9.14
CA PHE A 69 2.41 14.17 -7.86
C PHE A 69 3.21 12.87 -8.02
N ILE A 70 2.96 12.12 -9.10
CA ILE A 70 3.75 10.93 -9.44
C ILE A 70 5.22 11.31 -9.65
N ARG A 71 5.47 12.39 -10.41
CA ARG A 71 6.81 12.89 -10.69
C ARG A 71 7.53 13.35 -9.42
N TYR A 72 6.81 14.03 -8.52
CA TYR A 72 7.33 14.48 -7.23
C TYR A 72 7.73 13.30 -6.34
N VAL A 73 6.84 12.29 -6.20
CA VAL A 73 7.13 11.10 -5.39
C VAL A 73 8.35 10.36 -5.94
N PHE A 74 8.41 10.17 -7.25
CA PHE A 74 9.55 9.54 -7.90
C PHE A 74 10.86 10.30 -7.63
N ALA A 75 10.91 11.59 -7.94
CA ALA A 75 12.13 12.38 -7.88
C ALA A 75 12.70 12.52 -6.46
N ASN A 76 11.85 12.55 -5.44
CA ASN A 76 12.27 12.83 -4.06
C ASN A 76 12.42 11.58 -3.19
N TYR A 77 11.69 10.51 -3.46
CA TYR A 77 11.63 9.34 -2.57
C TYR A 77 12.00 8.02 -3.23
N MET A 78 12.00 7.94 -4.56
CA MET A 78 12.19 6.67 -5.30
C MET A 78 13.08 6.81 -6.54
N ASN A 79 13.96 7.83 -6.58
CA ASN A 79 14.84 8.08 -7.70
C ASN A 79 15.98 7.06 -7.73
N THR A 80 15.72 5.90 -8.32
CA THR A 80 16.63 4.76 -8.40
C THR A 80 16.94 4.45 -9.85
N SER A 81 18.16 4.01 -10.15
CA SER A 81 18.57 3.64 -11.52
C SER A 81 17.87 2.37 -12.04
N LEU A 82 17.14 1.67 -11.17
CA LEU A 82 16.54 0.35 -11.42
C LEU A 82 15.02 0.41 -11.65
N SER A 83 14.39 1.58 -11.49
CA SER A 83 12.95 1.78 -11.65
C SER A 83 12.63 3.03 -12.46
N TRP A 84 11.62 2.96 -13.34
CA TRP A 84 11.15 4.12 -14.12
C TRP A 84 9.92 4.81 -13.51
N ARG A 85 9.32 4.24 -12.45
CA ARG A 85 8.15 4.78 -11.76
C ARG A 85 7.86 4.06 -10.42
N PRO A 86 7.26 4.73 -9.43
CA PRO A 86 6.78 4.08 -8.20
C PRO A 86 5.72 3.00 -8.49
N THR A 87 5.58 2.00 -7.62
CA THR A 87 4.46 1.06 -7.70
C THR A 87 3.12 1.77 -7.43
N THR A 88 2.01 1.17 -7.90
CA THR A 88 0.66 1.67 -7.53
C THR A 88 0.44 1.62 -6.02
N GLY A 89 1.03 0.64 -5.34
CA GLY A 89 1.08 0.55 -3.89
C GLY A 89 1.73 1.78 -3.27
N ALA A 90 2.94 2.11 -3.72
CA ALA A 90 3.67 3.29 -3.27
C ALA A 90 2.88 4.58 -3.47
N MET A 91 2.33 4.80 -4.68
CA MET A 91 1.54 6.00 -4.95
C MET A 91 0.30 6.12 -4.05
N THR A 92 -0.33 5.00 -3.72
CA THR A 92 -1.50 4.98 -2.83
C THR A 92 -1.09 5.27 -1.38
N ALA A 93 0.08 4.79 -0.92
CA ALA A 93 0.62 5.13 0.39
C ALA A 93 0.93 6.63 0.49
N PHE A 94 1.60 7.21 -0.51
CA PHE A 94 1.88 8.65 -0.55
C PHE A 94 0.61 9.49 -0.62
N LEU A 95 -0.42 9.04 -1.35
CA LEU A 95 -1.72 9.70 -1.34
C LEU A 95 -2.36 9.66 0.07
N ALA A 96 -2.31 8.51 0.76
CA ALA A 96 -2.85 8.39 2.10
C ALA A 96 -2.11 9.30 3.11
N ILE A 97 -0.79 9.46 2.97
CA ILE A 97 0.00 10.40 3.80
C ILE A 97 -0.46 11.84 3.64
N GLN A 98 -0.92 12.25 2.45
CA GLN A 98 -1.44 13.61 2.22
C GLN A 98 -2.86 13.82 2.75
N LEU A 99 -3.64 12.74 2.91
CA LEU A 99 -5.07 12.81 3.24
C LEU A 99 -5.36 12.50 4.71
N CYS A 100 -4.55 11.65 5.34
CA CYS A 100 -4.85 11.03 6.63
C CYS A 100 -3.87 11.47 7.70
N ASP A 101 -4.32 11.46 8.96
CA ASP A 101 -3.50 11.86 10.10
C ASP A 101 -2.66 10.67 10.63
N VAL A 102 -3.15 9.45 10.43
CA VAL A 102 -2.43 8.21 10.79
C VAL A 102 -2.56 7.21 9.63
N VAL A 103 -1.43 6.67 9.15
CA VAL A 103 -1.41 5.73 8.03
C VAL A 103 -0.80 4.40 8.46
N ASN A 104 -1.57 3.32 8.34
CA ASN A 104 -1.11 1.95 8.52
C ASN A 104 -1.02 1.28 7.15
N ILE A 105 0.12 0.65 6.85
CA ILE A 105 0.32 -0.04 5.57
C ILE A 105 0.45 -1.55 5.77
N TYR A 106 -0.23 -2.30 4.91
CA TYR A 106 -0.40 -3.76 5.00
C TYR A 106 -0.09 -4.41 3.66
N GLY A 107 0.67 -5.51 3.64
CA GLY A 107 0.98 -6.21 2.38
C GLY A 107 2.00 -5.49 1.50
N PHE A 108 2.89 -4.71 2.11
CA PHE A 108 4.00 -3.98 1.47
C PHE A 108 5.34 -4.62 1.83
N GLY A 109 6.34 -4.41 0.97
CA GLY A 109 7.68 -4.97 1.11
C GLY A 109 7.67 -6.46 0.82
N TYR A 110 8.14 -6.85 -0.37
CA TYR A 110 8.19 -8.26 -0.75
C TYR A 110 8.97 -9.07 0.30
N ASP A 111 8.38 -10.22 0.66
CA ASP A 111 8.93 -11.14 1.65
C ASP A 111 9.01 -12.53 1.02
N PRO A 112 10.22 -13.07 0.83
CA PRO A 112 10.44 -14.34 0.14
C PRO A 112 9.84 -15.55 0.85
N ARG A 113 9.40 -15.41 2.11
CA ARG A 113 8.73 -16.48 2.88
C ARG A 113 7.29 -16.71 2.45
N PHE A 114 6.70 -15.76 1.71
CA PHE A 114 5.29 -15.77 1.29
C PHE A 114 5.18 -15.74 -0.24
N PRO A 115 4.03 -16.12 -0.81
CA PRO A 115 3.79 -15.92 -2.25
C PRO A 115 3.87 -14.43 -2.62
N MET A 116 4.03 -14.14 -3.91
CA MET A 116 4.04 -12.75 -4.41
C MET A 116 2.75 -12.02 -4.00
N HIS A 117 1.58 -12.62 -4.23
CA HIS A 117 0.30 -12.05 -3.86
C HIS A 117 -0.48 -12.90 -2.85
N TYR A 118 -1.30 -12.26 -2.00
CA TYR A 118 -2.10 -12.96 -0.98
C TYR A 118 -3.18 -13.89 -1.55
N TYR A 119 -3.61 -13.66 -2.79
CA TYR A 119 -4.60 -14.47 -3.50
C TYR A 119 -3.96 -15.57 -4.38
N ASP A 120 -2.62 -15.64 -4.45
CA ASP A 120 -1.95 -16.68 -5.24
C ASP A 120 -2.07 -18.04 -4.54
N ASN A 121 -2.44 -19.06 -5.32
CA ASN A 121 -2.58 -20.45 -4.84
C ASN A 121 -1.34 -21.31 -5.10
N ARG A 122 -0.32 -20.79 -5.80
CA ARG A 122 0.93 -21.52 -6.11
C ARG A 122 2.00 -21.28 -5.05
N ALA A 123 2.87 -22.28 -4.88
CA ALA A 123 4.11 -22.17 -4.12
C ALA A 123 5.01 -21.09 -4.71
N ILE A 124 5.84 -20.48 -3.83
CA ILE A 124 6.80 -19.41 -4.09
C ILE A 124 7.46 -19.62 -5.47
N PRO A 125 7.34 -18.68 -6.43
CA PRO A 125 8.07 -18.76 -7.70
C PRO A 125 9.56 -18.99 -7.42
N LYS A 126 10.23 -19.88 -8.18
CA LYS A 126 11.66 -20.16 -8.00
C LYS A 126 12.45 -18.85 -7.96
N GLN A 127 12.99 -18.53 -6.79
CA GLN A 127 13.83 -17.35 -6.58
C GLN A 127 15.15 -17.55 -7.32
N ARG A 128 15.74 -16.46 -7.83
CA ARG A 128 17.15 -16.44 -8.20
C ARG A 128 17.99 -16.55 -6.91
N ALA A 129 19.19 -17.11 -7.02
CA ALA A 129 20.07 -17.42 -5.90
C ALA A 129 20.54 -16.18 -5.09
N ASP A 130 20.27 -14.98 -5.60
CA ASP A 130 20.53 -13.67 -4.97
C ASP A 130 19.39 -13.18 -4.06
N GLY A 131 18.24 -13.88 -4.04
CA GLY A 131 17.07 -13.46 -3.27
C GLY A 131 16.32 -12.26 -3.86
N GLU A 132 16.73 -11.76 -5.04
CA GLU A 132 16.09 -10.63 -5.71
C GLU A 132 14.99 -11.09 -6.66
N VAL A 133 13.76 -10.60 -6.44
CA VAL A 133 12.68 -10.75 -7.42
C VAL A 133 12.76 -9.57 -8.39
N LYS A 134 13.58 -9.73 -9.44
CA LYS A 134 13.53 -8.85 -10.61
C LYS A 134 12.29 -9.17 -11.45
N GLU A 135 11.11 -8.71 -11.03
CA GLU A 135 9.95 -8.56 -11.92
C GLU A 135 9.94 -7.15 -12.52
N GLY A 136 10.65 -6.97 -13.64
CA GLY A 136 10.50 -5.81 -14.51
C GLY A 136 10.75 -4.44 -13.86
N ALA A 137 9.93 -3.44 -14.22
CA ALA A 137 10.18 -2.00 -14.14
C ALA A 137 10.23 -1.34 -12.74
N HIS A 138 10.32 -2.11 -11.65
CA HIS A 138 10.27 -1.62 -10.27
C HIS A 138 11.38 -2.23 -9.41
N ASP A 139 11.96 -1.42 -8.52
CA ASP A 139 12.93 -1.85 -7.51
C ASP A 139 12.23 -2.03 -6.15
N TYR A 140 11.83 -3.26 -5.85
CA TYR A 140 11.16 -3.60 -4.60
C TYR A 140 12.08 -3.49 -3.37
N SER A 141 13.40 -3.51 -3.56
CA SER A 141 14.37 -3.42 -2.47
C SER A 141 14.44 -1.99 -1.93
N GLU A 142 14.45 -1.01 -2.83
CA GLU A 142 14.42 0.42 -2.47
C GLU A 142 13.07 0.84 -1.89
N GLU A 143 11.96 0.35 -2.45
CA GLU A 143 10.63 0.58 -1.84
C GLU A 143 10.59 0.03 -0.40
N ARG A 144 11.14 -1.16 -0.16
CA ARG A 144 11.19 -1.75 1.17
C ARG A 144 12.02 -0.90 2.15
N ARG A 145 13.21 -0.46 1.75
CA ARG A 145 14.06 0.44 2.55
C ARG A 145 13.34 1.74 2.89
N LEU A 146 12.56 2.28 1.96
CA LEU A 146 11.75 3.46 2.22
C LEU A 146 10.66 3.17 3.27
N TRP A 147 9.95 2.05 3.18
CA TRP A 147 8.93 1.69 4.18
C TRP A 147 9.51 1.53 5.58
N GLU A 148 10.71 0.97 5.69
CA GLU A 148 11.44 0.81 6.94
C GLU A 148 11.76 2.20 7.57
N ARG A 149 12.37 3.11 6.80
CA ARG A 149 12.65 4.48 7.27
C ARG A 149 11.39 5.25 7.66
N LEU A 150 10.35 5.20 6.82
CA LEU A 150 9.09 5.90 7.12
C LEU A 150 8.40 5.32 8.37
N HIS A 151 8.60 4.03 8.65
CA HIS A 151 8.09 3.38 9.85
C HIS A 151 8.84 3.82 11.12
N GLU A 152 10.18 3.85 11.05
CA GLU A 152 11.04 4.32 12.15
C GLU A 152 10.73 5.77 12.54
N GLU A 153 10.52 6.63 11.54
CA GLU A 153 10.14 8.04 11.73
C GLU A 153 8.67 8.24 12.11
N LYS A 154 7.89 7.14 12.25
CA LYS A 154 6.45 7.16 12.61
C LYS A 154 5.57 7.96 11.64
N ILE A 155 6.04 8.14 10.40
CA ILE A 155 5.25 8.72 9.31
C ILE A 155 4.18 7.72 8.87
N ILE A 156 4.52 6.43 8.88
CA ILE A 156 3.58 5.32 8.66
C ILE A 156 3.79 4.20 9.68
N TYR A 157 2.81 3.33 9.81
CA TYR A 157 2.90 2.10 10.61
C TYR A 157 2.89 0.89 9.67
N TRP A 158 4.02 0.23 9.50
CA TRP A 158 4.18 -0.85 8.53
C TRP A 158 4.01 -2.23 9.17
N TYR A 159 3.00 -2.98 8.72
CA TYR A 159 2.80 -4.36 9.13
C TYR A 159 3.80 -5.30 8.45
N THR A 160 4.64 -5.95 9.27
CA THR A 160 5.50 -7.07 8.88
C THR A 160 5.17 -8.30 9.71
N ARG A 161 5.47 -9.48 9.18
CA ARG A 161 5.25 -10.76 9.87
C ARG A 161 6.55 -11.20 10.54
N GLN A 162 6.59 -11.25 11.86
CA GLN A 162 7.76 -11.75 12.59
C GLN A 162 7.95 -13.26 12.37
N ASN A 163 9.18 -13.75 12.54
CA ASN A 163 9.42 -15.19 12.55
C ASN A 163 8.56 -15.82 13.66
N GLN A 164 7.79 -16.85 13.33
CA GLN A 164 7.22 -17.71 14.35
C GLN A 164 8.41 -18.39 15.04
N THR A 165 8.78 -17.96 16.24
CA THR A 165 9.49 -18.84 17.15
C THR A 165 8.51 -19.94 17.51
N SER A 166 8.65 -21.11 16.87
CA SER A 166 8.00 -22.33 17.31
C SER A 166 8.44 -22.58 18.76
N THR A 167 7.55 -22.33 19.71
CA THR A 167 7.62 -22.90 21.06
C THR A 167 7.19 -24.35 21.01
#